data_AF-D7L8U6-F1
#
_entry.id   AF-D7L8U6-F1
#
_cell.length_a   1.000
_cell.length_b   1.000
_cell.length_c   1.000
_cell.angle_alpha   90.00
_cell.angle_beta   90.00
_cell.angle_gamma   90.00
#
_symmetry.space_group_name_H-M   'P 1'
#
loop_
_entity.id
_entity.type
_entity.pdbx_description
1 polymer ?
#
loop_
_entity_poly.entity_id
_entity_poly.type
_entity_poly.pdbx_seq_one_letter_code
_entity_poly.pdbx_strand_id
1 'polypeptide(L)'
;MTSSDQSPSHNVFVYGSFQEPAVVSLILECSPVIVSAQLHGYHLYRLKGRLHPCISPSENGVINGKILTGLTDAQLENLDMIEPLF
;
A
#
# COMPACT_ATOMS: atom_id res chain seq x y z
N MET A 1 21.79 -16.47 -18.14
CA MET A 1 20.48 -16.29 -17.48
C MET A 1 20.77 -15.56 -16.19
N THR A 2 20.71 -14.22 -16.21
CA THR A 2 20.94 -13.42 -15.01
C THR A 2 19.62 -13.42 -14.26
N SER A 3 19.51 -14.25 -13.23
CA SER A 3 18.54 -13.97 -12.17
C SER A 3 18.94 -12.60 -11.63
N SER A 4 18.20 -11.56 -12.00
CA SER A 4 18.26 -10.30 -11.30
C SER A 4 17.90 -10.63 -9.87
N ASP A 5 18.87 -10.55 -8.96
CA ASP A 5 18.58 -10.47 -7.53
C ASP A 5 17.61 -9.30 -7.37
N GLN A 6 16.32 -9.60 -7.25
CA GLN A 6 15.27 -8.60 -7.02
C GLN A 6 15.47 -8.11 -5.59
N SER A 7 16.39 -7.16 -5.43
CA SER A 7 16.67 -6.55 -4.15
C SER A 7 15.39 -5.83 -3.68
N PRO A 8 14.81 -6.23 -2.53
CA PRO A 8 13.63 -5.58 -1.99
C PRO A 8 13.96 -4.11 -1.72
N SER A 9 13.36 -3.20 -2.50
CA SER A 9 13.72 -1.78 -2.51
C SER A 9 12.52 -0.85 -2.41
N HIS A 10 11.30 -1.39 -2.55
CA HIS A 10 10.09 -0.57 -2.54
C HIS A 10 9.47 -0.48 -1.16
N ASN A 11 9.04 0.72 -0.82
CA ASN A 11 8.24 1.01 0.37
C ASN A 11 6.92 1.62 -0.10
N VAL A 12 5.80 0.98 0.26
CA VAL A 12 4.46 1.40 -0.19
C VAL A 12 3.64 1.85 1.00
N PHE A 13 3.15 3.09 0.97
CA PHE A 13 2.20 3.58 1.96
C PHE A 13 0.79 3.09 1.64
N VAL A 14 0.10 2.51 2.64
CA VAL A 14 -1.23 1.92 2.52
C VAL A 14 -2.19 2.54 3.53
N TYR A 15 -3.41 2.84 3.07
CA TYR A 15 -4.43 3.61 3.82
C TYR A 15 -5.84 2.99 3.77
N GLY A 16 -5.98 1.81 3.16
CA GLY A 16 -7.24 1.09 3.01
C GLY A 16 -7.12 -0.39 3.40
N SER A 17 -7.67 -1.28 2.57
CA SER A 17 -7.69 -2.74 2.80
C SER A 17 -6.29 -3.34 3.03
N PHE A 18 -5.27 -2.81 2.35
CA PHE A 18 -3.89 -3.26 2.48
C PHE A 18 -3.22 -2.90 3.82
N GLN A 19 -3.94 -2.30 4.77
CA GLN A 19 -3.43 -2.16 6.14
C GLN A 19 -3.58 -3.45 6.97
N GLU A 20 -4.43 -4.38 6.53
CA GLU A 20 -4.69 -5.63 7.24
C GLU A 20 -3.63 -6.69 6.88
N PRO A 21 -2.80 -7.14 7.84
CA PRO A 21 -1.70 -8.08 7.55
C PRO A 21 -2.16 -9.37 6.86
N ALA A 22 -3.34 -9.88 7.20
CA ALA A 22 -3.89 -11.09 6.57
C ALA A 22 -4.20 -10.89 5.08
N VAL A 23 -4.72 -9.72 4.71
CA VAL A 23 -5.01 -9.35 3.30
C VAL A 23 -3.72 -9.23 2.52
N VAL A 24 -2.75 -8.50 3.05
CA VAL A 24 -1.46 -8.28 2.39
C VAL A 24 -0.70 -9.60 2.23
N SER A 25 -0.74 -10.46 3.25
CA SER A 25 -0.04 -11.75 3.18
C SER A 25 -0.62 -12.69 2.14
N LEU A 26 -1.93 -12.63 1.92
CA LEU A 26 -2.59 -13.39 0.86
C LEU A 26 -2.21 -12.88 -0.53
N ILE A 27 -2.10 -11.57 -0.71
CA ILE A 27 -1.79 -10.93 -2.00
C ILE A 27 -0.31 -11.11 -2.38
N LEU A 28 0.59 -10.94 -1.42
CA LEU A 28 2.03 -10.98 -1.64
C LEU A 28 2.65 -12.38 -1.51
N GLU A 29 1.83 -13.36 -1.10
CA GLU A 29 2.25 -14.73 -0.76
C GLU A 29 3.42 -14.77 0.26
N CYS A 30 3.56 -13.71 1.07
CA CYS A 30 4.61 -13.53 2.06
C CYS A 30 4.11 -12.62 3.19
N SER A 31 4.81 -12.57 4.33
CA SER A 31 4.51 -11.61 5.39
C SER A 31 5.48 -10.42 5.30
N PRO A 32 5.11 -9.29 4.66
CA PRO A 32 5.99 -8.13 4.62
C PRO A 32 6.16 -7.52 6.00
N VAL A 33 7.22 -6.75 6.18
CA VAL A 33 7.37 -5.90 7.36
C VAL A 33 6.42 -4.71 7.21
N ILE A 34 5.60 -4.48 8.24
CA ILE A 34 4.57 -3.44 8.24
C ILE A 34 4.85 -2.46 9.38
N VAL A 35 4.95 -1.17 9.06
CA VAL A 35 5.25 -0.10 10.03
C VAL A 35 4.15 0.95 10.01
N SER A 36 3.65 1.38 11.18
CA SER A 36 2.71 2.50 11.25
C SER A 36 3.36 3.81 10.80
N ALA A 37 2.65 4.60 10.00
CA ALA A 37 3.17 5.85 9.44
C ALA A 37 2.08 6.90 9.25
N GLN A 38 2.52 8.15 9.06
CA GLN A 38 1.66 9.27 8.72
C GLN A 38 2.07 9.87 7.37
N LEU A 39 1.12 9.95 6.44
CA LEU A 39 1.30 10.63 5.16
C LEU A 39 0.79 12.06 5.29
N HIS A 40 1.72 13.01 5.24
CA HIS A 40 1.43 14.45 5.29
C HIS A 40 1.18 14.99 3.88
N GLY A 41 0.34 16.03 3.77
CA GLY A 41 0.00 16.65 2.49
C GLY A 41 -1.12 15.94 1.73
N TYR A 42 -1.83 15.00 2.37
CA TYR A 42 -2.93 14.25 1.78
C TYR A 42 -4.14 14.20 2.70
N HIS A 43 -5.33 14.17 2.12
CA HIS A 43 -6.57 13.96 2.85
C HIS A 43 -7.28 12.69 2.37
N LEU A 44 -7.85 11.95 3.32
CA LEU A 44 -8.61 10.74 3.04
C LEU A 44 -10.08 11.09 2.83
N TYR A 45 -10.61 10.73 1.67
CA TYR A 45 -12.00 10.94 1.29
C TYR A 45 -12.77 9.62 1.34
N ARG A 46 -13.98 9.67 1.90
CA ARG A 46 -14.96 8.59 1.78
C ARG A 46 -16.04 9.03 0.80
N LEU A 47 -15.96 8.51 -0.43
CA LEU A 47 -16.90 8.87 -1.48
C LEU A 47 -18.24 8.15 -1.27
N LYS A 48 -19.34 8.90 -1.31
CA LYS A 48 -20.68 8.33 -1.18
C LYS A 48 -20.93 7.32 -2.32
N GLY A 49 -21.33 6.10 -1.96
CA GLY A 49 -21.56 5.02 -2.93
C GLY A 49 -20.30 4.28 -3.37
N ARG A 50 -19.12 4.60 -2.81
CA ARG A 50 -17.90 3.78 -2.94
C ARG A 50 -17.61 3.09 -1.61
N LEU A 51 -17.17 1.84 -1.71
CA LEU A 51 -16.82 1.04 -0.55
C LEU A 51 -15.46 1.50 0.03
N HIS A 52 -14.52 1.83 -0.85
CA HIS A 52 -13.14 2.10 -0.48
C HIS A 52 -12.84 3.60 -0.41
N PRO A 53 -12.04 4.03 0.60
CA PRO A 53 -11.59 5.41 0.68
C PRO A 53 -10.54 5.68 -0.40
N CYS A 54 -10.43 6.94 -0.81
CA CYS A 54 -9.37 7.41 -1.69
C CYS A 54 -8.64 8.58 -1.04
N ILE A 55 -7.43 8.87 -1.49
CA ILE A 55 -6.65 10.01 -1.00
C ILE A 55 -6.41 11.01 -2.12
N SER A 56 -6.33 12.28 -1.77
CA SER A 56 -5.98 13.35 -2.69
C SER A 56 -5.09 14.37 -1.99
N PRO A 57 -4.19 15.08 -2.70
CA PRO A 57 -3.37 16.13 -2.11
C PRO A 57 -4.22 17.16 -1.33
N SER A 58 -3.76 17.51 -0.14
CA SER A 58 -4.38 18.50 0.74
C SER A 58 -3.31 19.11 1.64
N GLU A 59 -3.09 20.42 1.53
CA GLU A 59 -1.96 21.14 2.14
C GLU A 59 -1.79 20.84 3.64
N ASN A 60 -2.88 20.82 4.40
CA ASN A 60 -2.88 20.55 5.85
C ASN A 60 -3.37 19.13 6.19
N GLY A 61 -3.49 18.27 5.19
CA GLY A 61 -3.99 16.91 5.35
C GLY A 61 -2.94 16.00 5.97
N VAL A 62 -3.39 15.14 6.90
CA VAL A 62 -2.57 14.07 7.47
C VAL A 62 -3.40 12.79 7.50
N ILE A 63 -2.83 11.70 6.99
CA ILE A 63 -3.46 10.38 6.95
C ILE A 63 -2.63 9.42 7.79
N ASN A 64 -3.28 8.76 8.74
CA ASN A 64 -2.69 7.62 9.45
C ASN A 64 -2.83 6.37 8.58
N GLY A 65 -1.74 5.67 8.36
CA GLY A 65 -1.70 4.45 7.58
C GLY A 65 -0.56 3.55 8.03
N LYS A 66 -0.11 2.70 7.11
CA LYS A 66 1.06 1.84 7.30
C LYS A 66 1.97 1.91 6.09
N ILE A 67 3.22 1.49 6.26
CA ILE A 67 4.17 1.28 5.17
C ILE A 67 4.47 -0.21 5.12
N LEU A 68 4.29 -0.81 3.94
CA LEU A 68 4.82 -2.11 3.60
C LEU A 68 6.26 -1.89 3.12
N THR A 69 7.24 -2.43 3.84
CA THR A 69 8.66 -2.16 3.56
C THR A 69 9.35 -3.36 2.92
N GLY A 70 10.29 -3.08 2.02
CA GLY A 70 11.14 -4.10 1.42
C GLY A 70 10.37 -5.01 0.46
N LEU A 71 9.52 -4.41 -0.37
CA LEU A 71 8.82 -5.15 -1.43
C LEU A 71 9.74 -5.32 -2.65
N THR A 72 9.62 -6.48 -3.31
CA THR A 72 10.22 -6.72 -4.63
C THR A 72 9.39 -6.08 -5.74
N ASP A 73 9.94 -6.00 -6.95
CA ASP A 73 9.21 -5.46 -8.11
C ASP A 73 7.93 -6.28 -8.39
N ALA A 74 8.02 -7.61 -8.31
CA ALA A 74 6.87 -8.49 -8.54
C ALA A 74 5.77 -8.31 -7.48
N GLN A 75 6.16 -8.08 -6.21
CA GLN A 75 5.22 -7.79 -5.13
C GLN A 75 4.53 -6.44 -5.32
N LEU A 76 5.28 -5.43 -5.79
CA LEU A 76 4.71 -4.14 -6.14
C LEU A 76 3.70 -4.27 -7.29
N GLU A 77 4.04 -5.00 -8.36
CA GLU A 77 3.15 -5.27 -9.49
C GLU A 77 1.85 -5.99 -9.06
N ASN A 78 1.94 -6.95 -8.13
CA ASN A 78 0.76 -7.61 -7.57
C ASN A 78 -0.18 -6.64 -6.84
N LEU A 79 0.37 -5.67 -6.10
CA LEU A 79 -0.43 -4.64 -5.44
C LEU A 79 -1.12 -3.73 -6.47
N ASP A 80 -0.39 -3.30 -7.50
CA ASP A 80 -0.91 -2.42 -8.55
C ASP A 80 -2.02 -3.10 -9.37
N MET A 81 -1.91 -4.41 -9.62
CA MET A 81 -2.96 -5.17 -10.31
C MET A 81 -4.24 -5.33 -9.49
N ILE A 82 -4.12 -5.36 -8.16
CA ILE A 82 -5.24 -5.64 -7.26
C ILE A 82 -5.89 -4.35 -6.73
N GLU A 83 -5.16 -3.25 -6.59
CA GLU A 83 -5.70 -1.96 -6.12
C GLU A 83 -7.01 -1.56 -6.82
N PRO A 84 -7.17 -1.68 -8.16
CA PRO A 84 -8.41 -1.29 -8.84
C PRO A 84 -9.66 -2.10 -8.45
N LEU A 85 -9.49 -3.24 -7.77
CA LEU A 85 -10.58 -4.05 -7.23
C LEU A 85 -11.14 -3.48 -5.91
N PHE A 86 -10.45 -2.49 -5.33
CA PHE A 86 -10.80 -1.81 -4.09
C PHE A 86 -11.18 -0.35 -4.36
#